data_AF-A0A1C6JDG8-F1
#
_entry.id   AF-A0A1C6JDG8-F1
#
_cell.length_a   1.000
_cell.length_b   1.000
_cell.length_c   1.000
_cell.angle_alpha   90.00
_cell.angle_beta   90.00
_cell.angle_gamma   90.00
#
_symmetry.space_group_name_H-M   'P 1'
#
loop_
_entity.id
_entity.type
_entity.pdbx_description
1 polymer ?
#
loop_
_entity_poly.entity_id
_entity_poly.type
_entity_poly.pdbx_seq_one_letter_code
_entity_poly.pdbx_strand_id
1 'polypeptide(L)'
;MWLWDEEKAILAYLAEPELQDAHALDQMSKGITTDTYRPCFASLVCKKIRGRLRVYVHITVEGKAISKRRKDNTPRHYYGKGNIGCDIGTQTIAYTSNTEVGLENLAERGNSIQHVERQEALILRAMERSRRAMNPNHYNKNGTVKKGHKQWNFSKRYQKLKQRHQELCRIASENRTLAIREQVNHLRSLGDCFITEPPNVKKLQKRANPENPVDKNGRMKRKKRFGRSIKNRCPGYLQAKAKQLFESTGGMYVEVPILYRASQYDHTSDTYIPKKLSQRMYHLTDGTKVQRDWYSSYLLYCINKTYIQINKLKCRSNFATMY
;
A
#
# COMPACT_ATOMS: atom_id res chain seq x y z
N MET A 1 15.30 13.56 19.13
CA MET A 1 16.20 12.44 19.47
C MET A 1 16.79 11.81 18.21
N TRP A 2 16.07 11.07 17.36
CA TRP A 2 16.68 10.49 16.13
C TRP A 2 17.13 11.51 15.09
N LEU A 3 16.30 12.53 14.83
CA LEU A 3 16.70 13.67 14.01
C LEU A 3 17.89 14.40 14.62
N TRP A 4 18.03 14.38 15.95
CA TRP A 4 19.21 14.94 16.61
C TRP A 4 20.45 14.08 16.40
N ASP A 5 20.34 12.76 16.22
CA ASP A 5 21.51 11.90 15.99
C ASP A 5 22.06 12.08 14.56
N GLU A 6 21.18 12.13 13.54
CA GLU A 6 21.58 12.45 12.17
C GLU A 6 22.08 13.90 12.04
N GLU A 7 21.38 14.85 12.65
CA GLU A 7 21.80 16.26 12.72
C GLU A 7 23.16 16.40 13.40
N LYS A 8 23.39 15.71 14.52
CA LYS A 8 24.70 15.71 15.19
C LYS A 8 25.80 15.12 14.32
N ALA A 9 25.53 14.03 13.60
CA ALA A 9 26.52 13.44 12.69
C ALA A 9 26.89 14.41 11.56
N ILE A 10 25.89 15.09 10.98
CA ILE A 10 26.11 16.12 9.97
C ILE A 10 26.89 17.30 10.55
N LEU A 11 26.51 17.80 11.73
CA LEU A 11 27.18 18.91 12.40
C LEU A 11 28.62 18.56 12.79
N ALA A 12 28.86 17.31 13.22
CA ALA A 12 30.20 16.82 13.52
C ALA A 12 31.08 16.79 12.26
N TYR A 13 30.53 16.36 11.13
CA TYR A 13 31.22 16.46 9.84
C TYR A 13 31.54 17.92 9.48
N LEU A 14 30.55 18.82 9.60
CA LEU A 14 30.71 20.23 9.25
C LEU A 14 31.67 21.00 10.18
N ALA A 15 31.91 20.51 11.40
CA ALA A 15 32.86 21.11 12.33
C ALA A 15 34.32 20.92 11.87
N GLU A 16 34.67 19.75 11.35
CA GLU A 16 36.04 19.39 10.95
C GLU A 16 36.08 18.53 9.67
N PRO A 17 35.63 19.05 8.51
CA PRO A 17 35.40 18.24 7.31
C PRO A 17 36.68 17.61 6.75
N GLU A 18 37.80 18.34 6.78
CA GLU A 18 39.09 17.86 6.27
C GLU A 18 39.63 16.68 7.09
N LEU A 19 39.48 16.73 8.42
CA LEU A 19 39.90 15.66 9.30
C LEU A 19 39.04 14.40 9.09
N GLN A 20 37.72 14.58 8.96
CA GLN A 20 36.78 13.48 8.73
C GLN A 20 37.00 12.83 7.36
N ASP A 21 37.24 13.62 6.32
CA ASP A 21 37.56 13.11 4.98
C ASP A 21 38.91 12.38 4.98
N ALA A 22 39.95 12.93 5.63
CA ALA A 22 41.25 12.28 5.76
C ALA A 22 41.17 10.94 6.51
N HIS A 23 40.39 10.90 7.60
CA HIS A 23 40.13 9.66 8.34
C HIS A 23 39.40 8.64 7.48
N ALA A 24 38.36 9.05 6.74
CA ALA A 24 37.63 8.15 5.85
C ALA A 24 38.52 7.56 4.74
N LEU A 25 39.42 8.36 4.15
CA LEU A 25 40.38 7.90 3.16
C LEU A 25 41.40 6.90 3.73
N ASP A 26 41.92 7.17 4.94
CA ASP A 26 42.80 6.23 5.65
C ASP A 26 42.10 4.89 5.91
N GLN A 27 40.86 4.91 6.40
CA GLN A 27 40.08 3.68 6.62
C GLN A 27 39.79 2.94 5.30
N MET A 28 39.48 3.67 4.23
CA MET A 28 39.25 3.08 2.92
C MET A 28 40.50 2.39 2.37
N SER A 29 41.69 2.95 2.58
CA SER A 29 42.97 2.32 2.20
C SER A 29 43.19 0.96 2.90
N LYS A 30 42.57 0.78 4.07
CA LYS A 30 42.57 -0.47 4.87
C LYS A 30 41.41 -1.40 4.52
N GLY A 31 40.62 -1.07 3.49
CA GLY A 31 39.45 -1.85 3.07
C GLY A 31 38.21 -1.67 3.95
N ILE A 32 38.18 -0.64 4.80
CA ILE A 32 37.06 -0.36 5.72
C ILE A 32 36.26 0.83 5.18
N THR A 33 34.95 0.65 5.00
CA THR A 33 34.04 1.74 4.60
C THR A 33 33.47 2.43 5.84
N THR A 34 33.62 3.76 5.89
CA THR A 34 33.16 4.61 7.00
C THR A 34 32.03 5.53 6.54
N ASP A 35 30.99 5.68 7.37
CA ASP A 35 29.88 6.58 7.12
C ASP A 35 30.25 8.01 7.59
N THR A 36 30.51 8.93 6.65
CA THR A 36 30.95 10.31 6.94
C THR A 36 29.81 11.26 7.28
N TYR A 37 28.57 10.96 6.86
CA TYR A 37 27.42 11.86 6.95
C TYR A 37 27.62 13.22 6.27
N ARG A 38 28.60 13.30 5.35
CA ARG A 38 28.87 14.47 4.52
C ARG A 38 27.61 14.88 3.75
N PRO A 39 27.18 16.14 3.81
CA PRO A 39 26.17 16.67 2.90
C PRO A 39 26.69 16.72 1.45
N CYS A 40 26.07 15.98 0.54
CA CYS A 40 26.50 15.89 -0.86
C CYS A 40 25.66 16.76 -1.78
N PHE A 41 24.33 16.76 -1.58
CA PHE A 41 23.38 17.45 -2.45
C PHE A 41 22.29 18.12 -1.64
N ALA A 42 21.89 19.32 -2.06
CA ALA A 42 20.72 20.02 -1.54
C ALA A 42 19.71 20.25 -2.66
N SER A 43 18.44 19.91 -2.41
CA SER A 43 17.35 20.16 -3.35
C SER A 43 16.21 20.91 -2.68
N LEU A 44 15.62 21.85 -3.41
CA LEU A 44 14.45 22.59 -2.96
C LEU A 44 13.17 21.85 -3.34
N VAL A 45 12.35 21.56 -2.34
CA VAL A 45 11.06 20.90 -2.51
C VAL A 45 9.93 21.86 -2.14
N CYS A 46 9.26 22.37 -3.17
CA CYS A 46 8.14 23.29 -3.04
C CYS A 46 6.81 22.53 -2.95
N LYS A 47 6.06 22.73 -1.85
CA LYS A 47 4.75 22.10 -1.64
C LYS A 47 3.70 23.14 -1.25
N LYS A 48 2.52 23.09 -1.86
CA LYS A 48 1.38 23.89 -1.41
C LYS A 48 0.59 23.11 -0.34
N ILE A 49 0.62 23.59 0.90
CA ILE A 49 -0.03 22.95 2.05
C ILE A 49 -0.95 23.96 2.71
N ARG A 50 -2.24 23.61 2.87
CA ARG A 50 -3.26 24.49 3.48
C ARG A 50 -3.28 25.88 2.84
N GLY A 51 -3.15 25.94 1.51
CA GLY A 51 -3.18 27.17 0.72
C GLY A 51 -1.86 27.96 0.69
N ARG A 52 -0.86 27.64 1.51
CA ARG A 52 0.43 28.33 1.56
C ARG A 52 1.52 27.53 0.84
N LEU A 53 2.41 28.23 0.14
CA LEU A 53 3.63 27.62 -0.40
C LEU A 53 4.59 27.37 0.77
N ARG A 54 5.09 26.15 0.88
CA ARG A 54 6.13 25.75 1.82
C ARG A 54 7.31 25.23 1.03
N VAL A 55 8.49 25.76 1.32
CA VAL A 55 9.75 25.38 0.69
C VAL A 55 10.55 24.59 1.71
N TYR A 56 10.97 23.38 1.33
CA TYR A 56 11.81 22.52 2.14
C TYR A 56 13.16 22.37 1.46
N VAL A 57 14.24 22.33 2.23
CA VAL A 57 15.54 21.87 1.74
C VAL A 57 15.66 20.40 2.09
N HIS A 58 15.85 19.55 1.07
CA HIS A 58 16.20 18.15 1.24
C HIS A 58 17.70 18.00 1.03
N ILE A 59 18.40 17.62 2.09
CA ILE A 59 19.84 17.37 2.08
C ILE A 59 20.04 15.85 1.94
N THR A 60 20.79 15.44 0.92
CA THR A 60 21.28 14.07 0.78
C THR A 60 22.65 14.00 1.42
N VAL A 61 22.84 13.01 2.30
CA VAL A 61 24.07 12.79 3.04
C VAL A 61 24.67 11.44 2.67
N GLU A 62 26.00 11.36 2.72
CA GLU A 62 26.74 10.11 2.61
C GLU A 62 26.54 9.19 3.82
N GLY A 63 26.68 7.88 3.60
CA GLY A 63 26.63 6.88 4.66
C GLY A 63 25.28 6.20 4.86
N LYS A 64 25.25 5.25 5.80
CA LYS A 64 24.07 4.47 6.15
C LYS A 64 23.09 5.28 6.99
N ALA A 65 21.80 5.09 6.74
CA ALA A 65 20.75 5.69 7.54
C ALA A 65 20.82 5.23 9.01
N ILE A 66 20.74 6.16 9.96
CA ILE A 66 20.81 5.84 11.38
C ILE A 66 19.51 5.12 11.78
N SER A 67 19.67 3.94 12.40
CA SER A 67 18.53 3.14 12.85
C SER A 67 17.76 3.87 13.95
N LYS A 68 16.44 4.02 13.75
CA LYS A 68 15.56 4.66 14.75
C LYS A 68 15.48 3.78 16.00
N ARG A 69 15.74 4.34 17.18
CA ARG A 69 15.60 3.63 18.46
C ARG A 69 14.40 4.17 19.25
N ARG A 70 14.23 3.72 20.50
CA ARG A 70 13.26 4.22 21.49
C ARG A 70 13.99 4.99 22.59
N LYS A 71 13.27 5.58 23.54
CA LYS A 71 13.89 6.35 24.62
C LYS A 71 14.86 5.54 25.48
N ASP A 72 14.63 4.24 25.58
CA ASP A 72 15.47 3.24 26.26
C ASP A 72 16.61 2.70 25.38
N ASN A 73 16.90 3.33 24.24
CA ASN A 73 17.91 2.94 23.26
C ASN A 73 17.68 1.60 22.52
N THR A 74 16.52 0.96 22.71
CA THR A 74 16.16 -0.25 21.96
C THR A 74 15.74 0.08 20.52
N PRO A 75 16.02 -0.78 19.51
CA PRO A 75 15.57 -0.55 18.15
C PRO A 75 14.05 -0.31 18.08
N ARG A 76 13.62 0.72 17.36
CA ARG A 76 12.19 1.02 17.22
C ARG A 76 11.47 -0.07 16.42
N HIS A 77 12.17 -0.66 15.48
CA HIS A 77 11.68 -1.69 14.58
C HIS A 77 12.67 -2.84 14.54
N TYR A 78 12.14 -4.05 14.55
CA TYR A 78 12.89 -5.29 14.47
C TYR A 78 12.54 -6.01 13.17
N TYR A 79 13.45 -6.86 12.71
CA TYR A 79 13.20 -7.75 11.59
C TYR A 79 12.89 -9.14 12.11
N GLY A 80 11.74 -9.66 11.71
CA GLY A 80 11.32 -11.02 12.04
C GLY A 80 12.02 -12.05 11.17
N LYS A 81 11.79 -13.33 11.48
CA LYS A 81 12.32 -14.46 10.73
C LYS A 81 11.22 -15.45 10.38
N GLY A 82 11.28 -15.97 9.15
CA GLY A 82 10.36 -16.96 8.63
C GLY A 82 9.38 -16.42 7.60
N ASN A 83 8.47 -17.31 7.21
CA ASN A 83 7.51 -17.07 6.15
C ASN A 83 6.35 -16.18 6.63
N ILE A 84 5.90 -15.33 5.72
CA ILE A 84 4.67 -14.58 5.83
C ILE A 84 3.87 -14.85 4.57
N GLY A 85 2.81 -15.64 4.68
CA GLY A 85 1.86 -15.82 3.59
C GLY A 85 0.87 -14.67 3.56
N CYS A 86 0.69 -14.02 2.42
CA CYS A 86 -0.14 -12.83 2.25
C CYS A 86 -1.14 -12.99 1.10
N ASP A 87 -2.44 -12.99 1.40
CA ASP A 87 -3.49 -12.87 0.39
C ASP A 87 -3.92 -11.41 0.24
N ILE A 88 -3.62 -10.83 -0.92
CA ILE A 88 -3.84 -9.40 -1.20
C ILE A 88 -5.09 -9.24 -2.06
N GLY A 89 -6.18 -8.83 -1.42
CA GLY A 89 -7.41 -8.45 -2.07
C GLY A 89 -7.41 -7.01 -2.61
N THR A 90 -8.50 -6.62 -3.28
CA THR A 90 -8.68 -5.23 -3.75
C THR A 90 -8.91 -4.21 -2.64
N GLN A 91 -9.24 -4.68 -1.44
CA GLN A 91 -9.60 -3.85 -0.30
C GLN A 91 -8.90 -4.26 0.98
N THR A 92 -8.57 -5.53 1.13
CA THR A 92 -8.04 -6.12 2.34
C THR A 92 -6.75 -6.87 2.05
N ILE A 93 -5.95 -7.07 3.08
CA ILE A 93 -4.86 -8.05 3.10
C ILE A 93 -5.15 -9.02 4.24
N ALA A 94 -5.07 -10.31 3.95
CA ALA A 94 -4.92 -11.34 4.97
C ALA A 94 -3.45 -11.76 5.02
N TYR A 95 -2.92 -12.00 6.21
CA TYR A 95 -1.56 -12.49 6.38
C TYR A 95 -1.47 -13.52 7.49
N THR A 96 -0.52 -14.45 7.34
CA THR A 96 -0.22 -15.52 8.30
C THR A 96 1.29 -15.60 8.47
N SER A 97 1.76 -15.57 9.71
CA SER A 97 3.17 -15.72 10.09
C SER A 97 3.30 -16.72 11.24
N ASN A 98 4.52 -16.91 11.77
CA ASN A 98 4.74 -17.79 12.92
C ASN A 98 4.09 -17.26 14.22
N THR A 99 3.93 -15.94 14.35
CA THR A 99 3.51 -15.30 15.61
C THR A 99 2.17 -14.60 15.51
N GLU A 100 1.70 -14.31 14.30
CA GLU A 100 0.50 -13.48 14.09
C GLU A 100 -0.25 -13.87 12.81
N VAL A 101 -1.58 -13.82 12.89
CA VAL A 101 -2.50 -13.90 11.76
C VAL A 101 -3.41 -12.67 11.78
N GLY A 102 -3.65 -12.06 10.62
CA GLY A 102 -4.46 -10.85 10.52
C GLY A 102 -5.25 -10.74 9.22
N LEU A 103 -6.39 -10.03 9.27
CA LEU A 103 -7.17 -9.60 8.11
C LEU A 103 -7.56 -8.14 8.29
N GLU A 104 -6.99 -7.29 7.46
CA GLU A 104 -7.06 -5.86 7.65
C GLU A 104 -7.45 -5.13 6.37
N ASN A 105 -8.08 -3.97 6.53
CA ASN A 105 -8.38 -3.10 5.40
C ASN A 105 -7.11 -2.36 4.97
N LEU A 106 -6.79 -2.40 3.69
CA LEU A 106 -5.64 -1.70 3.14
C LEU A 106 -5.79 -0.19 3.21
N ALA A 107 -4.68 0.49 3.48
CA ALA A 107 -4.55 1.92 3.43
C ALA A 107 -5.49 2.73 4.36
N GLU A 108 -5.96 2.12 5.45
CA GLU A 108 -6.67 2.84 6.53
C GLU A 108 -5.66 3.58 7.41
N ARG A 109 -5.79 4.91 7.50
CA ARG A 109 -4.99 5.74 8.41
C ARG A 109 -5.68 7.09 8.65
N GLY A 110 -5.90 7.42 9.92
CA GLY A 110 -6.70 8.59 10.31
C GLY A 110 -8.19 8.35 10.05
N ASN A 111 -8.80 9.21 9.24
CA ASN A 111 -10.21 9.03 8.84
C ASN A 111 -10.36 7.80 7.96
N SER A 112 -11.47 7.06 8.16
CA SER A 112 -11.78 5.91 7.31
C SER A 112 -11.90 6.32 5.84
N ILE A 113 -11.52 5.42 4.93
CA ILE A 113 -11.64 5.68 3.49
C ILE A 113 -13.08 6.06 3.11
N GLN A 114 -14.08 5.41 3.70
CA GLN A 114 -15.48 5.71 3.46
C GLN A 114 -15.85 7.15 3.87
N HIS A 115 -15.31 7.62 5.01
CA HIS A 115 -15.50 8.99 5.45
C HIS A 115 -14.89 9.99 4.45
N VAL A 116 -13.63 9.77 4.05
CA VAL A 116 -12.93 10.64 3.09
C VAL A 116 -13.67 10.68 1.75
N GLU A 117 -14.12 9.53 1.26
CA GLU A 117 -14.90 9.42 0.04
C GLU A 117 -16.22 10.18 0.10
N ARG A 118 -16.94 10.11 1.23
CA ARG A 118 -18.17 10.87 1.44
C ARG A 118 -17.89 12.37 1.41
N GLN A 119 -16.84 12.83 2.07
CA GLN A 119 -16.45 14.25 2.07
C GLN A 119 -16.07 14.72 0.66
N GLU A 120 -15.29 13.93 -0.08
CA GLU A 120 -14.91 14.22 -1.47
C GLU A 120 -16.16 14.37 -2.34
N ALA A 121 -17.12 13.43 -2.24
CA ALA A 121 -18.36 13.47 -3.01
C ALA A 121 -19.20 14.72 -2.68
N LEU A 122 -19.32 15.10 -1.41
CA LEU A 122 -20.07 16.29 -1.00
C LEU A 122 -19.45 17.58 -1.57
N ILE A 123 -18.12 17.71 -1.49
CA ILE A 123 -17.41 18.87 -2.03
C ILE A 123 -17.55 18.95 -3.55
N LEU A 124 -17.35 17.83 -4.26
CA LEU A 124 -17.47 17.79 -5.71
C LEU A 124 -18.88 18.15 -6.19
N ARG A 125 -19.93 17.66 -5.53
CA ARG A 125 -21.32 18.05 -5.84
C ARG A 125 -21.56 19.54 -5.58
N ALA A 126 -21.03 20.10 -4.51
CA ALA A 126 -21.15 21.53 -4.22
C ALA A 126 -20.42 22.39 -5.26
N MET A 127 -19.23 21.96 -5.68
CA MET A 127 -18.48 22.58 -6.78
C MET A 127 -19.26 22.53 -8.08
N GLU A 128 -19.86 21.38 -8.41
CA GLU A 128 -20.67 21.22 -9.61
C GLU A 128 -21.89 22.14 -9.63
N ARG A 129 -22.64 22.22 -8.51
CA ARG A 129 -23.78 23.15 -8.39
C ARG A 129 -23.35 24.59 -8.59
N SER A 130 -22.26 25.01 -7.96
CA SER A 130 -21.76 26.38 -8.13
C SER A 130 -21.30 26.65 -9.57
N ARG A 131 -20.65 25.69 -10.23
CA ARG A 131 -20.23 25.85 -11.63
C ARG A 131 -21.44 25.96 -12.56
N ARG A 132 -22.48 25.14 -12.34
CA ARG A 132 -23.75 25.21 -13.10
C ARG A 132 -24.43 26.56 -12.94
N ALA A 133 -24.57 27.05 -11.71
CA ALA A 133 -25.21 28.33 -11.41
C ALA A 133 -24.50 29.52 -12.08
N MET A 134 -23.16 29.50 -12.14
CA MET A 134 -22.39 30.58 -12.77
C MET A 134 -22.31 30.46 -14.30
N ASN A 135 -22.69 29.32 -14.88
CA ASN A 135 -22.52 29.03 -16.31
C ASN A 135 -23.75 28.29 -16.89
N PRO A 136 -24.98 28.81 -16.73
CA PRO A 136 -26.20 28.08 -17.15
C PRO A 136 -26.20 27.79 -18.65
N ASN A 137 -25.70 28.72 -19.46
CA ASN A 137 -25.68 28.63 -20.93
C ASN A 137 -24.82 27.46 -21.47
N HIS A 138 -23.94 26.88 -20.64
CA HIS A 138 -23.05 25.77 -21.01
C HIS A 138 -23.68 24.38 -20.86
N TYR A 139 -24.91 24.29 -20.36
CA TYR A 139 -25.60 23.03 -20.11
C TYR A 139 -26.79 22.85 -21.06
N ASN A 140 -27.03 21.61 -21.46
CA ASN A 140 -28.25 21.20 -22.17
C ASN A 140 -29.43 21.11 -21.20
N LYS A 141 -30.66 21.05 -21.72
CA LYS A 141 -31.88 20.82 -20.91
C LYS A 141 -31.78 19.54 -20.07
N ASN A 142 -31.13 18.49 -20.58
CA ASN A 142 -30.90 17.23 -19.86
C ASN A 142 -29.73 17.28 -18.84
N GLY A 143 -29.15 18.46 -18.58
CA GLY A 143 -28.09 18.66 -17.58
C GLY A 143 -26.69 18.22 -18.01
N THR A 144 -26.50 17.75 -19.25
CA THR A 144 -25.17 17.46 -19.80
C THR A 144 -24.46 18.75 -20.24
N VAL A 145 -23.12 18.75 -20.22
CA VAL A 145 -22.33 19.88 -20.72
C VAL A 145 -22.41 19.89 -22.26
N LYS A 146 -22.75 21.05 -22.85
CA LYS A 146 -22.72 21.24 -24.31
C LYS A 146 -21.34 20.89 -24.88
N LYS A 147 -21.25 20.39 -26.12
CA LYS A 147 -19.94 20.16 -26.78
C LYS A 147 -19.24 21.49 -27.13
N GLY A 148 -17.94 21.45 -27.44
CA GLY A 148 -17.13 22.63 -27.82
C GLY A 148 -16.45 23.37 -26.66
N HIS A 149 -15.51 24.26 -27.01
CA HIS A 149 -14.75 25.09 -26.07
C HIS A 149 -15.65 26.00 -25.21
N LYS A 150 -15.29 26.21 -23.93
CA LYS A 150 -16.07 26.98 -22.94
C LYS A 150 -15.13 27.76 -22.03
N GLN A 151 -15.45 29.03 -21.80
CA GLN A 151 -14.83 29.82 -20.74
C GLN A 151 -15.62 29.65 -19.44
N TRP A 152 -15.02 29.08 -18.40
CA TRP A 152 -15.74 28.80 -17.15
C TRP A 152 -15.61 29.95 -16.15
N ASN A 153 -16.74 30.53 -15.76
CA ASN A 153 -16.81 31.49 -14.67
C ASN A 153 -16.90 30.76 -13.34
N PHE A 154 -15.96 31.02 -12.43
CA PHE A 154 -15.89 30.39 -11.12
C PHE A 154 -16.11 31.42 -10.01
N SER A 155 -17.14 31.18 -9.18
CA SER A 155 -17.41 32.02 -8.01
C SER A 155 -16.30 31.92 -6.96
N LYS A 156 -16.21 32.92 -6.07
CA LYS A 156 -15.33 32.85 -4.87
C LYS A 156 -15.61 31.59 -4.03
N ARG A 157 -16.89 31.19 -3.92
CA ARG A 157 -17.29 29.95 -3.23
C ARG A 157 -16.73 28.70 -3.91
N TYR A 158 -16.80 28.62 -5.25
CA TYR A 158 -16.23 27.52 -6.02
C TYR A 158 -14.72 27.40 -5.76
N GLN A 159 -13.99 28.52 -5.79
CA GLN A 159 -12.55 28.54 -5.55
C GLN A 159 -12.19 28.04 -4.14
N LYS A 160 -12.93 28.46 -3.10
CA LYS A 160 -12.77 27.94 -1.74
C LYS A 160 -13.02 26.43 -1.66
N LEU A 161 -14.07 25.93 -2.32
CA LEU A 161 -14.37 24.48 -2.37
C LEU A 161 -13.27 23.69 -3.10
N LYS A 162 -12.73 24.24 -4.20
CA LYS A 162 -11.61 23.64 -4.94
C LYS A 162 -10.37 23.50 -4.06
N GLN A 163 -10.03 24.54 -3.29
CA GLN A 163 -8.90 24.48 -2.34
C GLN A 163 -9.14 23.41 -1.26
N ARG A 164 -10.36 23.32 -0.72
CA ARG A 164 -10.72 22.27 0.26
C ARG A 164 -10.61 20.87 -0.36
N HIS A 165 -11.06 20.67 -1.60
CA HIS A 165 -10.93 19.40 -2.31
C HIS A 165 -9.46 19.02 -2.54
N GLN A 166 -8.62 19.97 -2.93
CA GLN A 166 -7.18 19.76 -3.12
C GLN A 166 -6.51 19.32 -1.81
N GLU A 167 -6.78 19.99 -0.69
CA GLU A 167 -6.21 19.63 0.61
C GLU A 167 -6.70 18.26 1.09
N LEU A 168 -7.99 17.94 0.91
CA LEU A 168 -8.53 16.62 1.22
C LEU A 168 -7.83 15.52 0.41
N CYS A 169 -7.66 15.73 -0.90
CA CYS A 169 -6.96 14.79 -1.78
C CYS A 169 -5.48 14.62 -1.38
N ARG A 170 -4.80 15.72 -1.01
CA ARG A 170 -3.40 15.72 -0.57
C ARG A 170 -3.24 14.85 0.68
N ILE A 171 -4.04 15.12 1.72
CA ILE A 171 -4.03 14.36 2.98
C ILE A 171 -4.34 12.88 2.72
N ALA A 172 -5.38 12.61 1.92
CA ALA A 172 -5.75 11.23 1.58
C ALA A 172 -4.62 10.51 0.85
N SER A 173 -3.89 11.18 -0.05
CA SER A 173 -2.75 10.58 -0.74
C SER A 173 -1.59 10.26 0.19
N GLU A 174 -1.22 11.19 1.07
CA GLU A 174 -0.17 10.98 2.07
C GLU A 174 -0.55 9.85 3.03
N ASN A 175 -1.79 9.82 3.51
CA ASN A 175 -2.26 8.76 4.40
C ASN A 175 -2.18 7.38 3.75
N ARG A 176 -2.56 7.23 2.46
CA ARG A 176 -2.39 5.94 1.76
C ARG A 176 -0.93 5.51 1.70
N THR A 177 -0.02 6.42 1.36
CA THR A 177 1.42 6.11 1.31
C THR A 177 1.96 5.70 2.68
N LEU A 178 1.58 6.41 3.74
CA LEU A 178 2.04 6.14 5.10
C LEU A 178 1.46 4.83 5.63
N ALA A 179 0.15 4.61 5.49
CA ALA A 179 -0.54 3.39 5.91
C ALA A 179 0.08 2.13 5.28
N ILE A 180 0.36 2.18 3.97
CA ILE A 180 0.99 1.05 3.27
C ILE A 180 2.42 0.81 3.77
N ARG A 181 3.19 1.87 4.05
CA ARG A 181 4.55 1.72 4.60
C ARG A 181 4.53 1.17 6.03
N GLU A 182 3.59 1.64 6.86
CA GLU A 182 3.36 1.13 8.21
C GLU A 182 3.01 -0.36 8.15
N GLN A 183 2.09 -0.77 7.27
CA GLN A 183 1.73 -2.19 7.06
C GLN A 183 2.94 -3.04 6.65
N VAL A 184 3.70 -2.62 5.64
CA VAL A 184 4.85 -3.41 5.16
C VAL A 184 5.92 -3.53 6.24
N ASN A 185 6.15 -2.47 7.02
CA ASN A 185 7.10 -2.52 8.14
C ASN A 185 6.61 -3.42 9.27
N HIS A 186 5.30 -3.46 9.54
CA HIS A 186 4.71 -4.43 10.46
C HIS A 186 4.99 -5.85 9.99
N LEU A 187 4.67 -6.16 8.73
CA LEU A 187 4.94 -7.49 8.15
C LEU A 187 6.42 -7.85 8.22
N ARG A 188 7.35 -6.93 7.94
CA ARG A 188 8.80 -7.16 8.09
C ARG A 188 9.24 -7.46 9.52
N SER A 189 8.46 -7.07 10.52
CA SER A 189 8.73 -7.46 11.91
C SER A 189 8.25 -8.87 12.25
N LEU A 190 7.36 -9.46 11.45
CA LEU A 190 6.84 -10.82 11.62
C LEU A 190 7.71 -11.88 10.93
N GLY A 191 8.43 -11.52 9.87
CA GLY A 191 9.22 -12.46 9.07
C GLY A 191 10.08 -11.78 8.01
N ASP A 192 10.96 -12.57 7.39
CA ASP A 192 11.89 -12.11 6.35
C ASP A 192 11.58 -12.69 4.96
N CYS A 193 10.58 -13.58 4.83
CA CYS A 193 10.15 -14.12 3.55
C CYS A 193 8.66 -13.79 3.29
N PHE A 194 8.41 -12.81 2.42
CA PHE A 194 7.06 -12.39 2.02
C PHE A 194 6.57 -13.23 0.83
N ILE A 195 5.50 -14.00 1.00
CA ILE A 195 4.95 -14.90 -0.02
C ILE A 195 3.55 -14.46 -0.41
N THR A 196 3.32 -14.21 -1.70
CA THR A 196 2.03 -13.73 -2.23
C THR A 196 1.74 -14.31 -3.60
N GLU A 197 0.50 -14.18 -4.07
CA GLU A 197 0.17 -14.38 -5.48
C GLU A 197 0.68 -13.22 -6.38
N PRO A 198 0.92 -13.46 -7.68
CA PRO A 198 1.36 -12.43 -8.61
C PRO A 198 0.37 -11.27 -8.76
N PRO A 199 0.84 -10.04 -9.04
CA PRO A 199 0.00 -8.86 -9.12
C PRO A 199 -1.05 -8.96 -10.24
N ASN A 200 -2.32 -8.86 -9.88
CA ASN A 200 -3.45 -8.89 -10.84
C ASN A 200 -4.15 -7.52 -11.01
N VAL A 201 -3.64 -6.46 -10.37
CA VAL A 201 -4.31 -5.15 -10.26
C VAL A 201 -4.65 -4.54 -11.62
N LYS A 202 -3.77 -4.64 -12.63
CA LYS A 202 -4.05 -4.15 -14.00
C LYS A 202 -5.25 -4.87 -14.63
N LYS A 203 -5.39 -6.19 -14.42
CA LYS A 203 -6.56 -6.98 -14.88
C LYS A 203 -7.83 -6.62 -14.09
N LEU A 204 -7.68 -6.27 -12.80
CA LEU A 204 -8.80 -5.84 -11.96
C LEU A 204 -9.29 -4.42 -12.28
N GLN A 205 -8.41 -3.55 -12.77
CA GLN A 205 -8.74 -2.19 -13.19
C GLN A 205 -9.60 -2.15 -14.46
N LYS A 206 -9.43 -3.11 -15.39
CA LYS A 206 -10.21 -3.17 -16.64
C LYS A 206 -11.71 -3.28 -16.34
N ARG A 207 -12.50 -2.40 -16.95
CA ARG A 207 -13.97 -2.48 -16.91
C ARG A 207 -14.41 -3.70 -17.70
N ALA A 208 -15.40 -4.42 -17.18
CA ALA A 208 -16.06 -5.47 -17.96
C ALA A 208 -16.80 -4.83 -19.15
N ASN A 209 -16.63 -5.43 -20.32
CA ASN A 209 -17.39 -5.11 -21.53
C ASN A 209 -18.19 -6.34 -21.94
N PRO A 210 -19.35 -6.59 -21.31
CA PRO A 210 -20.14 -7.78 -21.64
C PRO A 210 -20.72 -7.64 -23.05
N GLU A 211 -20.68 -8.71 -23.84
CA GLU A 211 -21.26 -8.77 -25.20
C GLU A 211 -22.74 -8.38 -25.18
N ASN A 212 -23.50 -8.96 -24.24
CA ASN A 212 -24.89 -8.58 -23.99
C ASN A 212 -24.98 -7.57 -22.83
N PRO A 213 -25.33 -6.30 -23.07
CA PRO A 213 -25.33 -5.24 -22.05
C PRO A 213 -26.50 -5.35 -21.06
N VAL A 214 -27.50 -6.19 -21.36
CA VAL A 214 -28.70 -6.39 -20.56
C VAL A 214 -28.67 -7.78 -19.92
N ASP A 215 -29.12 -7.90 -18.67
CA ASP A 215 -29.30 -9.17 -17.98
C ASP A 215 -30.63 -9.84 -18.33
N LYS A 216 -30.84 -11.06 -17.81
CA LYS A 216 -32.08 -11.84 -18.03
C LYS A 216 -33.37 -11.14 -17.55
N ASN A 217 -33.25 -10.06 -16.78
CA ASN A 217 -34.37 -9.30 -16.21
C ASN A 217 -34.54 -7.93 -16.90
N GLY A 218 -33.92 -7.70 -18.06
CA GLY A 218 -34.03 -6.43 -18.78
C GLY A 218 -33.20 -5.28 -18.17
N ARG A 219 -32.37 -5.53 -17.14
CA ARG A 219 -31.56 -4.49 -16.49
C ARG A 219 -30.17 -4.42 -17.10
N MET A 220 -29.60 -3.22 -17.20
CA MET A 220 -28.20 -3.07 -17.63
C MET A 220 -27.26 -3.81 -16.68
N LYS A 221 -26.43 -4.70 -17.24
CA LYS A 221 -25.42 -5.44 -16.48
C LYS A 221 -24.47 -4.47 -15.79
N ARG A 222 -24.24 -4.69 -14.50
CA ARG A 222 -23.25 -3.94 -13.73
C ARG A 222 -21.85 -4.23 -14.28
N LYS A 223 -21.23 -3.23 -14.89
CA LYS A 223 -19.80 -3.28 -15.25
C LYS A 223 -18.95 -3.44 -13.98
N LYS A 224 -17.87 -4.23 -14.04
CA LYS A 224 -16.86 -4.41 -12.97
C LYS A 224 -16.36 -3.04 -12.46
N ARG A 225 -16.30 -2.84 -11.13
CA ARG A 225 -16.04 -1.52 -10.49
C ARG A 225 -14.88 -1.49 -9.48
N PHE A 226 -13.81 -2.25 -9.67
CA PHE A 226 -12.69 -2.22 -8.70
C PHE A 226 -11.83 -0.95 -8.77
N GLY A 227 -11.96 -0.12 -9.82
CA GLY A 227 -11.12 1.07 -9.98
C GLY A 227 -11.15 2.05 -8.79
N ARG A 228 -12.30 2.19 -8.12
CA ARG A 228 -12.40 3.02 -6.90
C ARG A 228 -11.67 2.40 -5.73
N SER A 229 -11.89 1.11 -5.48
CA SER A 229 -11.17 0.36 -4.44
C SER A 229 -9.66 0.38 -4.69
N ILE A 230 -9.21 0.10 -5.91
CA ILE A 230 -7.78 0.13 -6.28
C ILE A 230 -7.17 1.52 -6.05
N LYS A 231 -7.86 2.60 -6.46
CA LYS A 231 -7.40 3.99 -6.22
C LYS A 231 -7.19 4.26 -4.73
N ASN A 232 -8.13 3.83 -3.89
CA ASN A 232 -8.17 4.24 -2.49
C ASN A 232 -7.44 3.26 -1.55
N ARG A 233 -7.37 1.98 -1.89
CA ARG A 233 -6.76 0.90 -1.10
C ARG A 233 -5.34 0.57 -1.54
N CYS A 234 -4.97 0.95 -2.77
CA CYS A 234 -3.62 0.83 -3.33
C CYS A 234 -2.94 -0.56 -3.17
N PRO A 235 -3.62 -1.69 -3.45
CA PRO A 235 -3.02 -3.03 -3.28
C PRO A 235 -1.75 -3.24 -4.12
N GLY A 236 -1.69 -2.67 -5.34
CA GLY A 236 -0.48 -2.75 -6.16
C GLY A 236 0.69 -1.96 -5.58
N TYR A 237 0.43 -0.87 -4.85
CA TYR A 237 1.48 -0.11 -4.17
C TYR A 237 2.00 -0.87 -2.95
N LEU A 238 1.12 -1.55 -2.20
CA LEU A 238 1.51 -2.46 -1.12
C LEU A 238 2.49 -3.51 -1.63
N GLN A 239 2.12 -4.22 -2.70
CA GLN A 239 2.91 -5.30 -3.25
C GLN A 239 4.27 -4.82 -3.77
N ALA A 240 4.29 -3.73 -4.54
CA ALA A 240 5.54 -3.11 -5.00
C ALA A 240 6.43 -2.65 -3.84
N LYS A 241 5.83 -2.09 -2.78
CA LYS A 241 6.59 -1.61 -1.63
C LYS A 241 7.08 -2.74 -0.72
N ALA A 242 6.32 -3.83 -0.61
CA ALA A 242 6.73 -5.06 0.05
C ALA A 242 7.97 -5.62 -0.65
N LYS A 243 7.90 -5.83 -1.97
CA LYS A 243 9.05 -6.29 -2.77
C LYS A 243 10.30 -5.44 -2.50
N GLN A 244 10.19 -4.12 -2.72
CA GLN A 244 11.31 -3.20 -2.52
C GLN A 244 11.91 -3.29 -1.11
N LEU A 245 11.07 -3.27 -0.06
CA LEU A 245 11.56 -3.18 1.32
C LEU A 245 12.11 -4.50 1.85
N PHE A 246 11.52 -5.63 1.50
CA PHE A 246 12.04 -6.94 1.89
C PHE A 246 13.40 -7.20 1.25
N GLU A 247 13.52 -7.00 -0.07
CA GLU A 247 14.79 -7.18 -0.81
C GLU A 247 15.88 -6.23 -0.30
N SER A 248 15.54 -4.96 -0.04
CA SER A 248 16.53 -3.95 0.43
C SER A 248 17.14 -4.25 1.79
N THR A 249 16.57 -5.18 2.57
CA THR A 249 17.08 -5.54 3.90
C THR A 249 17.44 -7.02 4.02
N GLY A 250 17.78 -7.65 2.90
CA GLY A 250 18.23 -9.04 2.86
C GLY A 250 17.13 -10.07 3.10
N GLY A 251 15.86 -9.65 3.11
CA GLY A 251 14.72 -10.56 3.08
C GLY A 251 14.38 -10.98 1.64
N MET A 252 13.39 -11.85 1.51
CA MET A 252 12.89 -12.34 0.23
C MET A 252 11.47 -11.90 -0.03
N TYR A 253 11.16 -11.69 -1.31
CA TYR A 253 9.81 -11.50 -1.80
C TYR A 253 9.53 -12.53 -2.89
N VAL A 254 8.49 -13.34 -2.68
CA VAL A 254 8.18 -14.53 -3.48
C VAL A 254 6.78 -14.38 -4.07
N GLU A 255 6.69 -14.50 -5.39
CA GLU A 255 5.42 -14.63 -6.10
C GLU A 255 5.21 -16.09 -6.50
N VAL A 256 4.16 -16.70 -5.97
CA VAL A 256 3.86 -18.10 -6.26
C VAL A 256 3.35 -18.28 -7.70
N PRO A 257 3.46 -19.48 -8.30
CA PRO A 257 2.91 -19.73 -9.62
C PRO A 257 1.41 -19.45 -9.69
N ILE A 258 0.91 -18.99 -10.84
CA ILE A 258 -0.53 -18.72 -11.04
C ILE A 258 -1.40 -19.95 -10.74
N LEU A 259 -0.87 -21.15 -10.97
CA LEU A 259 -1.57 -22.41 -10.73
C LEU A 259 -1.67 -22.81 -9.24
N TYR A 260 -0.95 -22.10 -8.36
CA TYR A 260 -0.99 -22.30 -6.90
C TYR A 260 -2.40 -22.12 -6.33
N ARG A 261 -3.18 -21.18 -6.88
CA ARG A 261 -4.63 -20.99 -6.63
C ARG A 261 -5.05 -21.23 -5.18
N ALA A 262 -4.41 -20.53 -4.23
CA ALA A 262 -4.58 -20.78 -2.79
C ALA A 262 -6.05 -20.72 -2.38
N SER A 263 -6.78 -19.73 -2.91
CA SER A 263 -8.21 -19.54 -2.63
C SER A 263 -9.12 -20.71 -3.03
N GLN A 264 -8.66 -21.65 -3.85
CA GLN A 264 -9.42 -22.80 -4.33
C GLN A 264 -8.98 -24.11 -3.70
N TYR A 265 -7.77 -24.20 -3.16
CA TYR A 265 -7.27 -25.44 -2.57
C TYR A 265 -7.98 -25.78 -1.25
N ASP A 266 -8.13 -27.06 -0.95
CA ASP A 266 -8.57 -27.62 0.33
C ASP A 266 -7.51 -28.62 0.80
N HIS A 267 -6.90 -28.37 1.96
CA HIS A 267 -5.80 -29.19 2.46
C HIS A 267 -6.26 -30.50 3.12
N THR A 268 -7.56 -30.60 3.44
CA THR A 268 -8.15 -31.76 4.12
C THR A 268 -8.48 -32.88 3.13
N SER A 269 -8.95 -32.50 1.94
CA SER A 269 -9.19 -33.41 0.81
C SER A 269 -8.05 -33.45 -0.21
N ASP A 270 -7.09 -32.53 -0.12
CA ASP A 270 -5.99 -32.36 -1.08
C ASP A 270 -6.48 -32.07 -2.53
N THR A 271 -7.55 -31.30 -2.66
CA THR A 271 -8.18 -31.00 -3.96
C THR A 271 -8.42 -29.50 -4.16
N TYR A 272 -8.56 -29.10 -5.43
CA TYR A 272 -8.95 -27.74 -5.79
C TYR A 272 -10.45 -27.67 -6.02
N ILE A 273 -11.14 -26.94 -5.14
CA ILE A 273 -12.59 -26.76 -5.17
C ILE A 273 -12.88 -25.28 -5.46
N PRO A 274 -13.38 -24.94 -6.66
CA PRO A 274 -13.70 -23.56 -7.02
C PRO A 274 -14.76 -22.95 -6.08
N LYS A 275 -14.46 -21.77 -5.55
CA LYS A 275 -15.34 -21.03 -4.63
C LYS A 275 -15.81 -19.72 -5.25
N LYS A 276 -17.06 -19.34 -5.01
CA LYS A 276 -17.60 -18.06 -5.48
C LYS A 276 -16.94 -16.90 -4.73
N LEU A 277 -16.68 -15.79 -5.43
CA LEU A 277 -16.06 -14.61 -4.79
C LEU A 277 -16.89 -14.02 -3.64
N SER A 278 -18.21 -14.21 -3.65
CA SER A 278 -19.14 -13.80 -2.59
C SER A 278 -19.09 -14.69 -1.35
N GLN A 279 -18.59 -15.92 -1.48
CA GLN A 279 -18.51 -16.88 -0.40
C GLN A 279 -17.24 -16.61 0.41
N ARG A 280 -17.37 -15.77 1.45
CA ARG A 280 -16.26 -15.37 2.33
C ARG A 280 -16.00 -16.36 3.45
N MET A 281 -17.03 -17.08 3.89
CA MET A 281 -16.95 -18.20 4.82
C MET A 281 -17.38 -19.47 4.08
N TYR A 282 -16.67 -20.57 4.27
CA TYR A 282 -17.05 -21.87 3.71
C TYR A 282 -16.53 -23.01 4.57
N HIS A 283 -17.10 -24.20 4.39
CA HIS A 283 -16.61 -25.42 5.03
C HIS A 283 -15.62 -26.11 4.10
N LEU A 284 -14.51 -26.57 4.68
CA LEU A 284 -13.61 -27.55 4.09
C LEU A 284 -14.33 -28.90 4.03
N THR A 285 -13.72 -29.85 3.31
CA THR A 285 -14.32 -31.17 3.06
C THR A 285 -14.54 -31.97 4.35
N ASP A 286 -13.68 -31.79 5.35
CA ASP A 286 -13.82 -32.35 6.70
C ASP A 286 -14.93 -31.68 7.55
N GLY A 287 -15.59 -30.64 7.02
CA GLY A 287 -16.61 -29.87 7.72
C GLY A 287 -16.08 -28.62 8.45
N THR A 288 -14.77 -28.39 8.49
CA THR A 288 -14.19 -27.25 9.22
C THR A 288 -14.53 -25.92 8.54
N LYS A 289 -15.06 -24.95 9.30
CA LYS A 289 -15.46 -23.65 8.76
C LYS A 289 -14.29 -22.66 8.74
N VAL A 290 -13.95 -22.12 7.58
CA VAL A 290 -12.83 -21.17 7.40
C VAL A 290 -13.24 -19.87 6.71
N GLN A 291 -12.48 -18.81 6.98
CA GLN A 291 -12.57 -17.54 6.26
C GLN A 291 -11.63 -17.59 5.04
N ARG A 292 -12.13 -17.21 3.87
CA ARG A 292 -11.44 -17.45 2.59
C ARG A 292 -10.08 -16.78 2.46
N ASP A 293 -9.98 -15.52 2.83
CA ASP A 293 -8.78 -14.72 2.62
C ASP A 293 -7.70 -15.12 3.65
N TRP A 294 -8.06 -15.30 4.93
CA TRP A 294 -7.19 -15.90 5.95
C TRP A 294 -6.71 -17.29 5.54
N TYR A 295 -7.58 -18.09 4.93
CA TYR A 295 -7.20 -19.46 4.61
C TYR A 295 -6.26 -19.48 3.42
N SER A 296 -6.46 -18.56 2.48
CA SER A 296 -5.53 -18.34 1.37
C SER A 296 -4.16 -17.86 1.87
N SER A 297 -4.11 -16.93 2.83
CA SER A 297 -2.84 -16.49 3.43
C SER A 297 -2.13 -17.61 4.20
N TYR A 298 -2.90 -18.44 4.90
CA TYR A 298 -2.39 -19.62 5.59
C TYR A 298 -1.77 -20.64 4.62
N LEU A 299 -2.44 -20.95 3.52
CA LEU A 299 -1.91 -21.85 2.50
C LEU A 299 -0.60 -21.31 1.90
N LEU A 300 -0.54 -20.00 1.60
CA LEU A 300 0.69 -19.34 1.13
C LEU A 300 1.82 -19.42 2.17
N TYR A 301 1.51 -19.28 3.46
CA TYR A 301 2.48 -19.45 4.53
C TYR A 301 3.02 -20.90 4.56
N CYS A 302 2.16 -21.87 4.28
CA CYS A 302 2.47 -23.29 4.18
C CYS A 302 3.14 -23.70 2.85
N ILE A 303 3.76 -22.78 2.12
CA ILE A 303 4.50 -23.09 0.90
C ILE A 303 5.71 -24.00 1.16
N ASN A 304 6.05 -24.84 0.17
CA ASN A 304 7.24 -25.69 0.21
C ASN A 304 8.54 -24.89 0.01
N LYS A 305 9.69 -25.53 0.23
CA LYS A 305 11.01 -24.90 0.12
C LYS A 305 11.36 -24.43 -1.30
N THR A 306 10.73 -25.00 -2.33
CA THR A 306 10.94 -24.59 -3.73
C THR A 306 10.01 -23.46 -4.17
N TYR A 307 9.09 -23.01 -3.31
CA TYR A 307 8.13 -21.94 -3.59
C TYR A 307 7.16 -22.18 -4.75
N ILE A 308 6.92 -23.45 -5.10
CA ILE A 308 6.07 -23.82 -6.25
C ILE A 308 4.78 -24.50 -5.82
N GLN A 309 4.79 -25.21 -4.69
CA GLN A 309 3.67 -26.03 -4.24
C GLN A 309 3.37 -25.85 -2.75
N ILE A 310 2.14 -26.19 -2.37
CA ILE A 310 1.71 -26.20 -0.97
C ILE A 310 2.38 -27.39 -0.27
N ASN A 311 2.98 -27.15 0.89
CA ASN A 311 3.50 -28.19 1.77
C ASN A 311 2.35 -28.76 2.61
N LYS A 312 1.86 -29.93 2.20
CA LYS A 312 0.72 -30.62 2.83
C LYS A 312 1.00 -31.00 4.28
N LEU A 313 2.22 -31.45 4.59
CA LEU A 313 2.61 -31.80 5.96
C LEU A 313 2.57 -30.56 6.86
N LYS A 314 3.14 -29.44 6.37
CA LYS A 314 3.11 -28.15 7.08
C LYS A 314 1.68 -27.64 7.28
N CYS A 315 0.79 -27.85 6.30
CA CYS A 315 -0.63 -27.54 6.47
C CYS A 315 -1.23 -28.37 7.62
N ARG A 316 -1.10 -29.70 7.57
CA ARG A 316 -1.71 -30.56 8.59
C ARG A 316 -1.15 -30.28 10.00
N SER A 317 0.15 -30.03 10.11
CA SER A 317 0.79 -29.80 11.41
C SER A 317 0.43 -28.44 12.03
N ASN A 318 0.25 -27.40 11.21
CA ASN A 318 0.11 -26.04 11.70
C ASN A 318 -1.34 -25.55 11.70
N PHE A 319 -2.29 -26.32 11.13
CA PHE A 319 -3.65 -25.83 10.98
C PHE A 319 -4.31 -25.61 12.34
N ALA A 320 -4.30 -26.61 13.23
CA ALA A 320 -4.94 -26.53 14.55
C ALA A 320 -4.35 -25.47 15.50
N THR A 321 -3.13 -24.98 15.23
CA THR A 321 -2.51 -23.91 16.03
C THR A 321 -2.77 -22.52 15.47
N MET A 322 -3.15 -22.41 14.19
CA MET A 322 -3.35 -21.14 13.47
C MET A 322 -4.82 -20.89 13.09
N TYR A 323 -5.69 -21.87 13.28
CA TYR A 323 -7.12 -21.91 12.95
C TYR A 323 -7.92 -22.63 14.03
#